data_AF-A0A3S2UQJ1-F1
#
_entry.id   AF-A0A3S2UQJ1-F1
#
_cell.length_a   1.000
_cell.length_b   1.000
_cell.length_c   1.000
_cell.angle_alpha   90.00
_cell.angle_beta   90.00
_cell.angle_gamma   90.00
#
_symmetry.space_group_name_H-M   'P 1'
#
loop_
_entity.id
_entity.type
_entity.pdbx_description
1 polymer ?
#
loop_
_entity_poly.entity_id
_entity_poly.type
_entity_poly.pdbx_seq_one_letter_code
_entity_poly.pdbx_strand_id
1 'polypeptide(L)'
;MKSSKFVIVLLLCGISSGTALAQNTDLTTLNFTVEEAPEWTALFKRTSGWFGADGVYSIPLNGSDKPGNNTKTLLLFSDTMIGEIKDGKPQPGYTMVNNTNAFISGEPKPENIKFNYPVAINGKPLTTFIPNTPNTQKGEYYWLGDGFVNETNGKVYIHAYRVRNDKPEDVWAFEEKGTTLISFPKNSQPPFKDQKQMDTPFFIEGKTPTDYGVLGSAVFVNTEKAGAPAPDGHIYVYGTRTKNKTLLVARVQPKDYEDFTKWRYWDGTAWNTDINKIADVTDRVSHELSVTPLADGRYILIFQEDGIGNNVSARLSTTPYGPFGPVIKLYETTVNKENKNFLPYNAKAHPNLSKPGELLVSYNVISFDFYNDMKIYPQHYRPRFVRLKFGDK
;
A
#
# COMPACT_ATOMS: atom_id res chain seq x y z
N MET A 1 42.40 29.95 61.97
CA MET A 1 40.96 29.71 61.76
C MET A 1 40.58 30.06 60.33
N LYS A 2 40.30 29.06 59.49
CA LYS A 2 39.31 29.03 58.39
C LYS A 2 39.47 27.68 57.68
N SER A 3 38.53 26.76 57.93
CA SER A 3 38.43 25.49 57.23
C SER A 3 37.70 25.71 55.89
N SER A 4 38.32 25.38 54.77
CA SER A 4 37.59 25.20 53.50
C SER A 4 37.16 23.74 53.38
N LYS A 5 35.84 23.52 53.35
CA LYS A 5 35.22 22.23 53.06
C LYS A 5 35.24 22.00 51.55
N PHE A 6 35.81 20.90 51.09
CA PHE A 6 35.60 20.37 49.75
C PHE A 6 34.21 19.69 49.70
N VAL A 7 33.35 20.14 48.80
CA VAL A 7 32.09 19.46 48.46
C VAL A 7 32.37 18.57 47.26
N ILE A 8 32.32 17.24 47.44
CA ILE A 8 32.32 16.28 46.34
C ILE A 8 30.87 16.16 45.87
N VAL A 9 30.60 16.62 44.64
CA VAL A 9 29.34 16.36 43.95
C VAL A 9 29.49 15.00 43.25
N LEU A 10 28.85 13.96 43.79
CA LEU A 10 28.68 12.69 43.09
C LEU A 10 27.61 12.88 42.01
N LEU A 11 28.02 12.89 40.73
CA LEU A 11 27.10 12.67 39.62
C LEU A 11 26.70 11.18 39.60
N LEU A 12 25.47 10.89 40.02
CA LEU A 12 24.82 9.62 39.75
C LEU A 12 24.30 9.64 38.31
N CYS A 13 25.08 9.09 37.37
CA CYS A 13 24.57 8.69 36.07
C CYS A 13 23.63 7.49 36.26
N GLY A 14 22.32 7.74 36.22
CA GLY A 14 21.32 6.68 36.10
C GLY A 14 21.46 6.00 34.74
N ILE A 15 21.99 4.78 34.73
CA ILE A 15 21.87 3.88 33.58
C ILE A 15 20.43 3.38 33.59
N SER A 16 19.58 3.92 32.71
CA SER A 16 18.29 3.31 32.42
C SER A 16 18.54 2.05 31.59
N SER A 17 18.64 0.92 32.27
CA SER A 17 18.61 -0.40 31.64
C SER A 17 17.22 -0.65 31.05
N GLY A 18 16.94 -0.06 29.88
CA GLY A 18 15.82 -0.49 29.07
C GLY A 18 16.07 -1.94 28.69
N THR A 19 15.25 -2.86 29.20
CA THR A 19 15.25 -4.26 28.78
C THR A 19 14.90 -4.29 27.29
N ALA A 20 15.91 -4.34 26.43
CA ALA A 20 15.74 -4.66 25.03
C ALA A 20 15.11 -6.06 24.98
N LEU A 21 13.82 -6.14 24.65
CA LEU A 21 13.18 -7.42 24.37
C LEU A 21 14.01 -8.12 23.29
N ALA A 22 14.43 -9.36 23.54
CA ALA A 22 15.16 -10.13 22.56
C ALA A 22 14.33 -10.23 21.27
N GLN A 23 14.91 -9.79 20.15
CA GLN A 23 14.28 -9.83 18.85
C GLN A 23 14.04 -11.30 18.47
N ASN A 24 12.81 -11.63 18.07
CA ASN A 24 12.54 -12.96 17.54
C ASN A 24 13.22 -13.09 16.17
N THR A 25 14.06 -14.11 15.99
CA THR A 25 14.80 -14.35 14.75
C THR A 25 14.25 -15.50 13.92
N ASP A 26 13.22 -16.22 14.40
CA ASP A 26 12.56 -17.25 13.60
C ASP A 26 11.78 -16.58 12.45
N LEU A 27 12.13 -16.93 11.21
CA LEU A 27 11.47 -16.42 10.01
C LEU A 27 10.49 -17.42 9.38
N THR A 28 10.31 -18.58 10.02
CA THR A 28 9.52 -19.71 9.49
C THR A 28 8.17 -19.86 10.17
N THR A 29 8.05 -19.43 11.43
CA THR A 29 6.82 -19.59 12.22
C THR A 29 6.20 -18.25 12.58
N LEU A 30 4.87 -18.15 12.43
CA LEU A 30 4.05 -17.05 12.91
C LEU A 30 2.89 -17.63 13.72
N ASN A 31 2.72 -17.18 14.97
CA ASN A 31 1.56 -17.56 15.78
C ASN A 31 0.41 -16.58 15.52
N PHE A 32 -0.66 -17.05 14.86
CA PHE A 32 -1.80 -16.21 14.52
C PHE A 32 -3.09 -17.01 14.41
N THR A 33 -4.21 -16.29 14.50
CA THR A 33 -5.52 -16.75 14.01
C THR A 33 -5.98 -15.81 12.90
N VAL A 34 -6.76 -16.31 11.95
CA VAL A 34 -7.36 -15.50 10.88
C VAL A 34 -8.87 -15.67 10.85
N GLU A 35 -9.58 -14.57 10.59
CA GLU A 35 -11.02 -14.57 10.36
C GLU A 35 -11.40 -13.55 9.29
N GLU A 36 -12.54 -13.72 8.64
CA GLU A 36 -13.09 -12.68 7.77
C GLU A 36 -13.46 -11.43 8.58
N ALA A 37 -13.31 -10.25 7.96
CA ALA A 37 -13.74 -8.97 8.53
C ALA A 37 -14.97 -8.44 7.74
N PRO A 38 -16.16 -9.00 7.99
CA PRO A 38 -17.37 -8.68 7.21
C PRO A 38 -17.77 -7.21 7.33
N GLU A 39 -17.52 -6.56 8.46
CA GLU A 39 -17.78 -5.14 8.70
C GLU A 39 -16.98 -4.24 7.75
N TRP A 40 -15.70 -4.57 7.52
CA TRP A 40 -14.85 -3.87 6.56
C TRP A 40 -15.27 -4.18 5.13
N THR A 41 -15.53 -5.45 4.83
CA THR A 41 -16.01 -5.90 3.52
C THR A 41 -17.34 -5.24 3.13
N ALA A 42 -18.23 -4.98 4.09
CA ALA A 42 -19.53 -4.36 3.87
C ALA A 42 -19.44 -2.88 3.48
N LEU A 43 -18.41 -2.14 3.94
CA LEU A 43 -18.23 -0.72 3.58
C LEU A 43 -18.13 -0.50 2.07
N PHE A 44 -17.56 -1.47 1.36
CA PHE A 44 -17.30 -1.40 -0.08
C PHE A 44 -18.39 -2.09 -0.90
N LYS A 45 -19.44 -2.64 -0.28
CA LYS A 45 -20.61 -3.18 -0.99
C LYS A 45 -21.63 -2.07 -1.20
N ARG A 46 -21.43 -1.26 -2.23
CA ARG A 46 -22.25 -0.06 -2.51
C ARG A 46 -23.12 -0.27 -3.74
N THR A 47 -24.27 0.42 -3.82
CA THR A 47 -25.19 0.32 -4.96
C THR A 47 -25.44 1.65 -5.66
N SER A 48 -24.79 2.74 -5.24
CA SER A 48 -24.93 4.07 -5.82
C SER A 48 -23.60 4.82 -5.71
N GLY A 49 -23.25 5.55 -6.76
CA GLY A 49 -21.95 6.21 -6.90
C GLY A 49 -20.82 5.20 -7.07
N TRP A 50 -19.76 5.32 -6.27
CA TRP A 50 -18.68 4.33 -6.21
C TRP A 50 -19.27 2.96 -5.82
N PHE A 51 -19.01 1.91 -6.61
CA PHE A 51 -19.49 0.54 -6.28
C PHE A 51 -18.47 -0.58 -6.43
N GLY A 52 -17.28 -0.28 -6.95
CA GLY A 52 -16.23 -1.26 -7.05
C GLY A 52 -14.92 -0.62 -7.44
N ALA A 53 -13.81 -1.10 -6.92
CA ALA A 53 -12.48 -0.69 -7.35
C ALA A 53 -11.43 -1.69 -6.89
N ASP A 54 -10.22 -1.50 -7.42
CA ASP A 54 -8.98 -2.08 -6.93
C ASP A 54 -8.04 -1.00 -6.36
N GLY A 55 -6.77 -1.35 -6.13
CA GLY A 55 -5.89 -0.57 -5.26
C GLY A 55 -6.33 -0.77 -3.81
N VAL A 56 -6.86 0.25 -3.14
CA VAL A 56 -7.22 0.28 -1.71
C VAL A 56 -6.00 0.52 -0.82
N TYR A 57 -5.15 1.50 -1.14
CA TYR A 57 -4.08 1.92 -0.24
C TYR A 57 -4.62 2.82 0.87
N SER A 58 -4.08 2.71 2.09
CA SER A 58 -4.55 3.45 3.26
C SER A 58 -3.44 4.36 3.81
N ILE A 59 -3.64 5.67 3.72
CA ILE A 59 -2.66 6.67 4.15
C ILE A 59 -3.18 7.41 5.40
N PRO A 60 -2.63 7.15 6.60
CA PRO A 60 -3.00 7.89 7.80
C PRO A 60 -2.52 9.34 7.72
N LEU A 61 -3.43 10.32 7.85
CA LEU A 61 -3.07 11.73 7.66
C LEU A 61 -2.23 12.34 8.79
N ASN A 62 -2.06 11.61 9.91
CA ASN A 62 -1.11 11.96 10.96
C ASN A 62 0.30 11.40 10.71
N GLY A 63 0.50 10.57 9.67
CA GLY A 63 1.79 10.01 9.29
C GLY A 63 2.25 8.78 10.08
N SER A 64 1.38 8.16 10.89
CA SER A 64 1.71 6.96 11.66
C SER A 64 0.92 5.75 11.19
N ASP A 65 1.58 4.66 10.82
CA ASP A 65 0.92 3.42 10.41
C ASP A 65 0.63 2.45 11.55
N LYS A 66 0.80 2.87 12.81
CA LYS A 66 0.67 1.99 13.97
C LYS A 66 -0.78 1.46 14.13
N PRO A 67 -0.97 0.17 14.44
CA PRO A 67 -2.27 -0.34 14.89
C PRO A 67 -2.83 0.40 16.11
N GLY A 68 -4.15 0.61 16.11
CA GLY A 68 -4.85 1.47 17.06
C GLY A 68 -4.80 2.96 16.72
N ASN A 69 -4.33 3.33 15.52
CA ASN A 69 -4.30 4.71 15.07
C ASN A 69 -5.69 5.19 14.63
N ASN A 70 -6.38 5.88 15.53
CA ASN A 70 -7.69 6.47 15.26
C ASN A 70 -7.56 7.85 14.56
N THR A 71 -6.98 7.87 13.36
CA THR A 71 -6.85 9.09 12.54
C THR A 71 -7.75 9.08 11.32
N LYS A 72 -8.02 10.27 10.78
CA LYS A 72 -8.53 10.40 9.41
C LYS A 72 -7.52 9.77 8.45
N THR A 73 -8.00 8.86 7.62
CA THR A 73 -7.21 8.08 6.67
C THR A 73 -7.73 8.34 5.26
N LEU A 74 -6.81 8.62 4.34
CA LEU A 74 -7.08 8.69 2.91
C LEU A 74 -7.00 7.27 2.34
N LEU A 75 -8.05 6.82 1.68
CA LEU A 75 -8.05 5.61 0.87
C LEU A 75 -7.86 5.97 -0.59
N LEU A 76 -6.98 5.26 -1.29
CA LEU A 76 -6.71 5.45 -2.71
C LEU A 76 -7.13 4.22 -3.49
N PHE A 77 -7.84 4.44 -4.59
CA PHE A 77 -8.31 3.39 -5.48
C PHE A 77 -7.78 3.62 -6.89
N SER A 78 -7.53 2.53 -7.61
CA SER A 78 -7.20 2.54 -9.03
C SER A 78 -8.50 2.43 -9.84
N ASP A 79 -8.56 1.56 -10.84
CA ASP A 79 -9.72 1.46 -11.73
C ASP A 79 -10.99 1.25 -10.89
N THR A 80 -11.92 2.19 -11.04
CA THR A 80 -13.07 2.35 -10.16
C THR A 80 -14.36 2.37 -10.98
N MET A 81 -15.28 1.47 -10.65
CA MET A 81 -16.64 1.42 -11.15
C MET A 81 -17.55 2.40 -10.42
N ILE A 82 -18.25 3.24 -11.18
CA ILE A 82 -19.15 4.27 -10.69
C ILE A 82 -20.49 4.20 -11.43
N GLY A 83 -21.59 4.23 -10.69
CA GLY A 83 -22.94 4.17 -11.25
C GLY A 83 -23.98 3.73 -10.25
N GLU A 84 -25.11 3.25 -10.75
CA GLU A 84 -26.23 2.78 -9.94
C GLU A 84 -26.44 1.28 -10.14
N ILE A 85 -26.79 0.57 -9.07
CA ILE A 85 -27.19 -0.83 -9.08
C ILE A 85 -28.59 -0.91 -8.49
N LYS A 86 -29.53 -1.45 -9.27
CA LYS A 86 -30.91 -1.70 -8.83
C LYS A 86 -31.27 -3.14 -9.12
N ASP A 87 -31.92 -3.79 -8.15
CA ASP A 87 -32.33 -5.20 -8.24
C ASP A 87 -31.18 -6.14 -8.64
N GLY A 88 -29.98 -5.87 -8.10
CA GLY A 88 -28.77 -6.65 -8.36
C GLY A 88 -28.10 -6.40 -9.71
N LYS A 89 -28.61 -5.46 -10.54
CA LYS A 89 -28.09 -5.17 -11.88
C LYS A 89 -27.54 -3.75 -12.00
N PRO A 90 -26.37 -3.55 -12.64
CA PRO A 90 -25.89 -2.21 -12.92
C PRO A 90 -26.82 -1.53 -13.94
N GLN A 91 -27.10 -0.25 -13.72
CA GLN A 91 -28.00 0.55 -14.54
C GLN A 91 -27.25 1.22 -15.70
N PRO A 92 -27.89 1.44 -16.87
CA PRO A 92 -27.25 2.12 -18.00
C PRO A 92 -26.56 3.42 -17.60
N GLY A 93 -25.33 3.63 -18.09
CA GLY A 93 -24.53 4.82 -17.79
C GLY A 93 -23.51 4.63 -16.66
N TYR A 94 -23.42 3.45 -16.04
CA TYR A 94 -22.26 3.12 -15.21
C TYR A 94 -20.96 3.19 -16.03
N THR A 95 -19.87 3.56 -15.39
CA THR A 95 -18.58 3.77 -16.05
C THR A 95 -17.41 3.34 -15.17
N MET A 96 -16.24 3.23 -15.77
CA MET A 96 -14.98 3.03 -15.06
C MET A 96 -14.12 4.28 -15.23
N VAL A 97 -13.58 4.80 -14.13
CA VAL A 97 -12.54 5.84 -14.11
C VAL A 97 -11.26 5.25 -13.52
N ASN A 98 -10.10 5.83 -13.80
CA ASN A 98 -8.83 5.13 -13.52
C ASN A 98 -8.31 5.24 -12.10
N ASN A 99 -8.81 6.22 -11.32
CA ASN A 99 -8.53 6.33 -9.91
C ASN A 99 -9.52 7.24 -9.20
N THR A 100 -9.79 6.89 -7.95
CA THR A 100 -10.63 7.64 -7.03
C THR A 100 -10.04 7.60 -5.62
N ASN A 101 -10.72 8.22 -4.66
CA ASN A 101 -10.30 8.20 -3.28
C ASN A 101 -11.49 8.13 -2.32
N ALA A 102 -11.24 7.82 -1.06
CA ALA A 102 -12.19 8.03 0.02
C ALA A 102 -11.48 8.60 1.24
N PHE A 103 -12.24 9.20 2.16
CA PHE A 103 -11.77 9.37 3.52
C PHE A 103 -12.53 8.46 4.45
N ILE A 104 -11.81 7.86 5.39
CA ILE A 104 -12.40 7.10 6.51
C ILE A 104 -11.88 7.64 7.84
N SER A 105 -12.74 7.69 8.85
CA SER A 105 -12.37 8.04 10.22
C SER A 105 -13.24 7.31 11.22
N GLY A 106 -12.61 6.63 12.19
CA GLY A 106 -13.33 5.87 13.21
C GLY A 106 -13.59 4.42 12.81
N GLU A 107 -14.60 3.82 13.43
CA GLU A 107 -14.98 2.42 13.22
C GLU A 107 -15.48 2.14 11.79
N PRO A 108 -15.41 0.89 11.30
CA PRO A 108 -15.86 0.52 9.96
C PRO A 108 -17.38 0.53 9.85
N LYS A 109 -17.96 1.73 9.80
CA LYS A 109 -19.39 1.99 9.64
C LYS A 109 -19.65 2.85 8.40
N PRO A 110 -20.77 2.66 7.69
CA PRO A 110 -21.06 3.39 6.44
C PRO A 110 -20.99 4.92 6.56
N GLU A 111 -21.37 5.48 7.70
CA GLU A 111 -21.32 6.92 8.00
C GLU A 111 -19.89 7.47 8.17
N ASN A 112 -18.93 6.59 8.42
CA ASN A 112 -17.54 6.95 8.70
C ASN A 112 -16.66 6.95 7.45
N ILE A 113 -17.18 6.53 6.30
CA ILE A 113 -16.46 6.51 5.01
C ILE A 113 -17.17 7.39 3.98
N LYS A 114 -16.39 8.22 3.29
CA LYS A 114 -16.87 9.08 2.20
C LYS A 114 -16.02 8.88 0.95
N PHE A 115 -16.60 8.25 -0.06
CA PHE A 115 -16.02 8.10 -1.40
C PHE A 115 -16.10 9.44 -2.15
N ASN A 116 -15.03 9.80 -2.85
CA ASN A 116 -14.90 11.05 -3.59
C ASN A 116 -14.30 10.80 -4.98
N TYR A 117 -14.88 11.46 -5.97
CA TYR A 117 -14.37 11.56 -7.32
C TYR A 117 -14.88 12.87 -7.92
N PRO A 118 -14.10 13.53 -8.80
CA PRO A 118 -14.58 14.69 -9.52
C PRO A 118 -15.75 14.31 -10.45
N VAL A 119 -16.64 15.27 -10.69
CA VAL A 119 -17.79 15.12 -11.58
C VAL A 119 -17.80 16.29 -12.56
N ALA A 120 -17.92 15.99 -13.85
CA ALA A 120 -18.03 16.99 -14.91
C ALA A 120 -19.38 17.73 -14.84
N ILE A 121 -19.49 18.87 -15.54
CA ILE A 121 -20.72 19.69 -15.60
C ILE A 121 -21.93 18.87 -16.08
N ASN A 122 -21.71 17.89 -16.96
CA ASN A 122 -22.75 17.00 -17.48
C ASN A 122 -23.07 15.80 -16.55
N GLY A 123 -22.54 15.79 -15.32
CA GLY A 123 -22.78 14.72 -14.34
C GLY A 123 -21.90 13.48 -14.50
N LYS A 124 -21.01 13.42 -15.50
CA LYS A 124 -20.13 12.25 -15.69
C LYS A 124 -19.03 12.21 -14.61
N PRO A 125 -18.80 11.06 -13.96
CA PRO A 125 -17.64 10.86 -13.10
C PRO A 125 -16.32 11.04 -13.86
N LEU A 126 -15.30 11.55 -13.17
CA LEU A 126 -13.96 11.80 -13.70
C LEU A 126 -12.90 11.14 -12.81
N THR A 127 -11.75 10.83 -13.42
CA THR A 127 -10.52 10.38 -12.74
C THR A 127 -9.97 11.49 -11.84
N THR A 128 -9.49 11.15 -10.63
CA THR A 128 -8.98 12.15 -9.66
C THR A 128 -7.60 12.69 -10.08
N PHE A 129 -6.66 11.79 -10.37
CA PHE A 129 -5.30 12.11 -10.77
C PHE A 129 -5.10 11.70 -12.23
N ILE A 130 -4.91 12.69 -13.09
CA ILE A 130 -4.65 12.50 -14.51
C ILE A 130 -3.16 12.77 -14.76
N PRO A 131 -2.43 11.88 -15.47
CA PRO A 131 -1.04 12.11 -15.84
C PRO A 131 -0.81 13.43 -16.56
N ASN A 132 0.15 14.21 -16.07
CA ASN A 132 0.53 15.50 -16.63
C ASN A 132 2.01 15.85 -16.32
N THR A 133 2.88 14.86 -16.42
CA THR A 133 4.34 15.06 -16.32
C THR A 133 4.97 15.15 -17.71
N PRO A 134 6.21 15.69 -17.84
CA PRO A 134 6.92 15.73 -19.12
C PRO A 134 7.01 14.39 -19.86
N ASN A 135 7.15 13.27 -19.14
CA ASN A 135 7.23 11.94 -19.78
C ASN A 135 5.87 11.34 -20.16
N THR A 136 4.75 11.95 -19.73
CA THR A 136 3.39 11.44 -19.97
C THR A 136 3.09 11.38 -21.47
N GLN A 137 2.57 10.26 -21.94
CA GLN A 137 2.10 10.09 -23.32
C GLN A 137 0.57 10.07 -23.43
N LYS A 138 0.06 10.34 -24.64
CA LYS A 138 -1.38 10.28 -24.93
C LYS A 138 -1.91 8.88 -24.67
N GLY A 139 -3.02 8.79 -23.94
CA GLY A 139 -3.67 7.53 -23.60
C GLY A 139 -3.14 6.87 -22.32
N GLU A 140 -2.11 7.44 -21.69
CA GLU A 140 -1.67 7.00 -20.37
C GLU A 140 -2.64 7.47 -19.27
N TYR A 141 -2.87 6.61 -18.28
CA TYR A 141 -3.60 6.90 -17.05
C TYR A 141 -2.78 6.44 -15.84
N TYR A 142 -3.24 6.78 -14.63
CA TYR A 142 -2.61 6.31 -13.40
C TYR A 142 -3.39 5.18 -12.76
N TRP A 143 -2.71 4.06 -12.52
CA TRP A 143 -2.97 3.24 -11.36
C TRP A 143 -2.14 3.77 -10.18
N LEU A 144 -2.74 3.77 -9.00
CA LEU A 144 -2.09 4.28 -7.81
C LEU A 144 -1.30 3.18 -7.10
N GLY A 145 -0.14 3.54 -6.60
CA GLY A 145 0.63 2.79 -5.61
C GLY A 145 0.43 3.36 -4.21
N ASP A 146 1.30 2.95 -3.31
CA ASP A 146 1.24 3.36 -1.91
C ASP A 146 1.71 4.80 -1.70
N GLY A 147 1.48 5.33 -0.51
CA GLY A 147 1.84 6.69 -0.15
C GLY A 147 1.94 6.89 1.35
N PHE A 148 2.32 8.10 1.74
CA PHE A 148 2.52 8.47 3.14
C PHE A 148 2.44 9.98 3.33
N VAL A 149 2.33 10.43 4.59
CA VAL A 149 2.52 11.84 4.94
C VAL A 149 3.97 12.04 5.35
N ASN A 150 4.69 12.91 4.64
CA ASN A 150 6.06 13.23 4.98
C ASN A 150 6.12 14.21 6.16
N GLU A 151 6.71 13.75 7.26
CA GLU A 151 6.84 14.47 8.53
C GLU A 151 7.68 15.77 8.46
N THR A 152 8.48 15.95 7.42
CA THR A 152 9.37 17.12 7.29
C THR A 152 8.69 18.32 6.63
N ASN A 153 7.69 18.08 5.79
CA ASN A 153 7.04 19.13 5.00
C ASN A 153 5.50 19.08 5.02
N GLY A 154 4.91 18.06 5.66
CA GLY A 154 3.45 17.92 5.78
C GLY A 154 2.72 17.64 4.48
N LYS A 155 3.42 17.22 3.42
CA LYS A 155 2.82 16.77 2.17
C LYS A 155 2.45 15.29 2.26
N VAL A 156 1.34 14.93 1.62
CA VAL A 156 1.07 13.57 1.19
C VAL A 156 1.87 13.32 -0.09
N TYR A 157 2.50 12.17 -0.18
CA TYR A 157 3.12 11.64 -1.39
C TYR A 157 2.43 10.34 -1.78
N ILE A 158 2.18 10.15 -3.07
CA ILE A 158 1.55 8.97 -3.65
C ILE A 158 2.40 8.54 -4.85
N HIS A 159 2.84 7.28 -4.87
CA HIS A 159 3.41 6.70 -6.09
C HIS A 159 2.28 6.38 -7.07
N ALA A 160 2.50 6.61 -8.36
CA ALA A 160 1.51 6.34 -9.39
C ALA A 160 2.18 5.76 -10.63
N TYR A 161 1.66 4.65 -11.12
CA TYR A 161 2.17 3.96 -12.30
C TYR A 161 1.48 4.53 -13.53
N ARG A 162 2.26 5.03 -14.49
CA ARG A 162 1.73 5.40 -15.81
C ARG A 162 1.45 4.10 -16.55
N VAL A 163 0.18 3.87 -16.85
CA VAL A 163 -0.30 2.66 -17.52
C VAL A 163 -0.93 3.05 -18.84
N ARG A 164 -0.73 2.21 -19.86
CA ARG A 164 -1.43 2.32 -21.13
C ARG A 164 -2.13 1.01 -21.45
N ASN A 165 -3.38 1.09 -21.91
CA ASN A 165 -4.09 -0.05 -22.48
C ASN A 165 -4.54 0.32 -23.90
N ASP A 166 -3.88 -0.27 -24.90
CA ASP A 166 -4.16 -0.04 -26.31
C ASP A 166 -5.35 -0.88 -26.82
N LYS A 167 -5.91 -1.77 -25.99
CA LYS A 167 -7.07 -2.64 -26.26
C LYS A 167 -8.08 -2.54 -25.11
N PRO A 168 -8.86 -1.44 -25.02
CA PRO A 168 -9.72 -1.17 -23.86
C PRO A 168 -10.82 -2.22 -23.64
N GLU A 169 -11.12 -3.08 -24.61
CA GLU A 169 -12.01 -4.23 -24.47
C GLU A 169 -11.39 -5.40 -23.67
N ASP A 170 -10.08 -5.38 -23.45
CA ASP A 170 -9.31 -6.40 -22.75
C ASP A 170 -8.61 -5.79 -21.53
N VAL A 171 -9.13 -6.10 -20.34
CA VAL A 171 -8.56 -5.61 -19.07
C VAL A 171 -7.16 -6.16 -18.77
N TRP A 172 -6.69 -7.15 -19.53
CA TRP A 172 -5.38 -7.77 -19.36
C TRP A 172 -4.30 -7.18 -20.27
N ALA A 173 -4.68 -6.35 -21.26
CA ALA A 173 -3.78 -5.83 -22.29
C ALA A 173 -3.06 -4.52 -21.91
N PHE A 174 -2.80 -4.33 -20.61
CA PHE A 174 -2.13 -3.14 -20.10
C PHE A 174 -0.60 -3.28 -20.11
N GLU A 175 0.08 -2.13 -20.16
CA GLU A 175 1.53 -2.04 -20.03
C GLU A 175 1.91 -0.85 -19.14
N GLU A 176 2.84 -1.07 -18.22
CA GLU A 176 3.44 -0.01 -17.41
C GLU A 176 4.49 0.76 -18.22
N LYS A 177 4.42 2.08 -18.15
CA LYS A 177 5.23 3.04 -18.92
C LYS A 177 6.12 3.92 -18.05
N GLY A 178 5.96 3.85 -16.72
CA GLY A 178 6.75 4.63 -15.80
C GLY A 178 6.14 4.73 -14.41
N THR A 179 6.91 5.29 -13.49
CA THR A 179 6.43 5.67 -12.15
C THR A 179 6.53 7.18 -11.99
N THR A 180 5.44 7.79 -11.51
CA THR A 180 5.32 9.21 -11.18
C THR A 180 5.12 9.34 -9.67
N LEU A 181 5.58 10.46 -9.10
CA LEU A 181 5.27 10.87 -7.75
C LEU A 181 4.23 11.99 -7.78
N ILE A 182 3.10 11.79 -7.11
CA ILE A 182 2.07 12.80 -6.87
C ILE A 182 2.27 13.36 -5.46
N SER A 183 2.10 14.66 -5.26
CA SER A 183 2.14 15.28 -3.93
C SER A 183 1.14 16.42 -3.75
N PHE A 184 0.64 16.59 -2.53
CA PHE A 184 -0.22 17.71 -2.12
C PHE A 184 -0.13 17.93 -0.60
N PRO A 185 -0.42 19.12 -0.06
CA PRO A 185 -0.51 19.34 1.39
C PRO A 185 -1.48 18.36 2.07
N LYS A 186 -1.18 17.82 3.25
CA LYS A 186 -2.03 16.81 3.92
C LYS A 186 -3.47 17.24 4.23
N ASN A 187 -3.73 18.54 4.28
CA ASN A 187 -5.06 19.11 4.54
C ASN A 187 -5.86 19.40 3.25
N SER A 188 -5.28 19.14 2.08
CA SER A 188 -5.94 19.33 0.78
C SER A 188 -7.18 18.47 0.68
N GLN A 189 -8.20 18.97 -0.01
CA GLN A 189 -9.47 18.28 -0.20
C GLN A 189 -9.60 17.80 -1.65
N PRO A 190 -10.27 16.65 -1.89
CA PRO A 190 -10.62 16.19 -3.22
C PRO A 190 -11.31 17.30 -4.04
N PRO A 191 -11.00 17.45 -5.34
CA PRO A 191 -10.15 16.57 -6.14
C PRO A 191 -8.65 16.92 -6.10
N PHE A 192 -8.15 17.56 -5.03
CA PHE A 192 -6.73 17.90 -4.83
C PHE A 192 -6.18 18.82 -5.92
N LYS A 193 -6.86 19.95 -6.16
CA LYS A 193 -6.52 20.89 -7.25
C LYS A 193 -5.11 21.49 -7.15
N ASP A 194 -4.50 21.44 -5.98
CA ASP A 194 -3.15 21.91 -5.65
C ASP A 194 -2.09 20.80 -5.72
N GLN A 195 -2.43 19.62 -6.24
CA GLN A 195 -1.49 18.53 -6.45
C GLN A 195 -0.39 18.88 -7.46
N LYS A 196 0.80 18.32 -7.23
CA LYS A 196 1.95 18.36 -8.12
C LYS A 196 2.33 16.94 -8.52
N GLN A 197 2.87 16.80 -9.72
CA GLN A 197 3.34 15.52 -10.26
C GLN A 197 4.79 15.64 -10.71
N MET A 198 5.57 14.58 -10.51
CA MET A 198 6.99 14.53 -10.84
C MET A 198 7.35 13.18 -11.46
N ASP A 199 8.03 13.20 -12.59
CA ASP A 199 8.67 11.98 -13.10
C ASP A 199 9.71 11.45 -12.11
N THR A 200 9.82 10.13 -12.01
CA THR A 200 10.76 9.45 -11.09
C THR A 200 11.65 8.48 -11.87
N PRO A 201 12.83 8.13 -11.34
CA PRO A 201 13.67 7.08 -11.91
C PRO A 201 13.21 5.67 -11.50
N PHE A 202 12.04 5.51 -10.88
CA PHE A 202 11.62 4.25 -10.25
C PHE A 202 11.07 3.20 -11.21
N PHE A 203 11.09 3.48 -12.52
CA PHE A 203 10.81 2.51 -13.55
C PHE A 203 12.13 1.97 -14.11
N ILE A 204 12.33 0.67 -13.98
CA ILE A 204 13.50 -0.06 -14.47
C ILE A 204 13.09 -0.71 -15.77
N GLU A 205 13.57 -0.14 -16.87
CA GLU A 205 13.36 -0.70 -18.19
C GLU A 205 14.02 -2.07 -18.30
N GLY A 206 13.25 -3.02 -18.80
CA GLY A 206 13.71 -4.36 -19.14
C GLY A 206 13.86 -4.52 -20.65
N LYS A 207 14.53 -5.60 -21.09
CA LYS A 207 14.60 -5.95 -22.51
C LYS A 207 13.22 -6.24 -23.10
N THR A 208 12.34 -6.77 -22.27
CA THR A 208 10.94 -7.06 -22.58
C THR A 208 10.05 -6.54 -21.44
N PRO A 209 8.73 -6.36 -21.65
CA PRO A 209 7.81 -6.00 -20.57
C PRO A 209 7.84 -6.95 -19.36
N THR A 210 8.22 -8.21 -19.59
CA THR A 210 8.37 -9.18 -18.49
C THR A 210 9.59 -8.90 -17.62
N ASP A 211 10.59 -8.16 -18.09
CA ASP A 211 11.78 -7.81 -17.33
C ASP A 211 11.66 -6.47 -16.58
N TYR A 212 10.52 -5.77 -16.73
CA TYR A 212 10.29 -4.46 -16.12
C TYR A 212 10.28 -4.56 -14.60
N GLY A 213 10.80 -3.51 -13.96
CA GLY A 213 10.70 -3.32 -12.52
C GLY A 213 10.15 -1.95 -12.17
N VAL A 214 9.42 -1.85 -11.08
CA VAL A 214 8.86 -0.60 -10.56
C VAL A 214 9.05 -0.50 -9.06
N LEU A 215 9.20 0.71 -8.52
CA LEU A 215 9.06 1.00 -7.09
C LEU A 215 7.78 1.80 -6.84
N GLY A 216 7.20 1.67 -5.65
CA GLY A 216 5.97 2.37 -5.24
C GLY A 216 4.86 1.44 -4.74
N SER A 217 5.10 0.13 -4.73
CA SER A 217 4.13 -0.91 -4.34
C SER A 217 3.78 -0.90 -2.85
N ALA A 218 4.72 -0.45 -2.02
CA ALA A 218 4.49 -0.18 -0.60
C ALA A 218 5.47 0.87 -0.08
N VAL A 219 5.08 1.54 0.99
CA VAL A 219 5.93 2.48 1.72
C VAL A 219 5.96 2.08 3.19
N PHE A 220 7.15 2.07 3.79
CA PHE A 220 7.32 1.92 5.23
C PHE A 220 8.16 3.08 5.78
N VAL A 221 7.55 3.93 6.61
CA VAL A 221 8.19 5.09 7.22
C VAL A 221 8.85 4.70 8.54
N ASN A 222 10.15 4.39 8.51
CA ASN A 222 10.90 3.91 9.67
C ASN A 222 11.55 5.05 10.47
N THR A 223 10.74 6.03 10.88
CA THR A 223 11.19 7.22 11.61
C THR A 223 10.61 7.27 13.03
N GLU A 224 11.28 8.01 13.90
CA GLU A 224 10.81 8.22 15.28
C GLU A 224 9.45 8.95 15.31
N LYS A 225 9.26 9.98 14.46
CA LYS A 225 8.00 10.75 14.41
C LYS A 225 6.82 9.95 13.85
N ALA A 226 7.06 9.00 12.94
CA ALA A 226 6.03 8.06 12.49
C ALA A 226 5.66 7.03 13.57
N GLY A 227 6.45 6.94 14.65
CA GLY A 227 6.25 5.99 15.74
C GLY A 227 6.71 4.58 15.39
N ALA A 228 7.68 4.43 14.47
CA ALA A 228 8.24 3.14 14.14
C ALA A 228 8.93 2.49 15.36
N PRO A 229 8.81 1.16 15.60
CA PRO A 229 9.34 0.54 16.81
C PRO A 229 10.88 0.57 16.94
N ALA A 230 11.59 0.53 15.81
CA ALA A 230 13.05 0.53 15.73
C ALA A 230 13.51 1.48 14.61
N PRO A 231 13.36 2.81 14.80
CA PRO A 231 13.53 3.77 13.73
C PRO A 231 15.00 3.89 13.32
N ASP A 232 15.25 3.87 12.01
CA ASP A 232 16.58 4.12 11.42
C ASP A 232 16.62 5.45 10.63
N GLY A 233 15.51 6.19 10.62
CA GLY A 233 15.39 7.51 10.01
C GLY A 233 15.11 7.50 8.51
N HIS A 234 14.86 6.32 7.92
CA HIS A 234 14.58 6.21 6.49
C HIS A 234 13.11 5.92 6.19
N ILE A 235 12.70 6.31 4.99
CA ILE A 235 11.51 5.80 4.33
C ILE A 235 11.98 4.69 3.39
N TYR A 236 11.38 3.52 3.53
CA TYR A 236 11.56 2.40 2.62
C TYR A 236 10.44 2.44 1.57
N VAL A 237 10.82 2.26 0.32
CA VAL A 237 9.87 2.06 -0.79
C VAL A 237 10.15 0.71 -1.41
N TYR A 238 9.10 -0.07 -1.53
CA TYR A 238 9.11 -1.39 -2.10
C TYR A 238 8.54 -1.37 -3.50
N GLY A 239 8.93 -2.36 -4.28
CA GLY A 239 8.55 -2.48 -5.66
C GLY A 239 8.58 -3.92 -6.12
N THR A 240 8.25 -4.13 -7.39
CA THR A 240 8.31 -5.47 -7.96
C THR A 240 8.99 -5.48 -9.32
N ARG A 241 9.57 -6.65 -9.66
CA ARG A 241 9.90 -6.98 -11.05
C ARG A 241 8.87 -7.95 -11.58
N THR A 242 8.42 -7.76 -12.82
CA THR A 242 7.37 -8.59 -13.44
C THR A 242 7.78 -10.06 -13.51
N LYS A 243 9.01 -10.33 -13.95
CA LYS A 243 9.57 -11.69 -14.03
C LYS A 243 9.70 -12.28 -12.64
N ASN A 244 9.14 -13.48 -12.45
CA ASN A 244 9.11 -14.21 -11.17
C ASN A 244 8.46 -13.45 -10.00
N LYS A 245 7.92 -12.24 -10.26
CA LYS A 245 7.25 -11.39 -9.28
C LYS A 245 8.13 -11.15 -8.06
N THR A 246 9.33 -10.63 -8.29
CA THR A 246 10.32 -10.41 -7.25
C THR A 246 10.12 -9.09 -6.54
N LEU A 247 10.58 -9.00 -5.29
CA LEU A 247 10.52 -7.79 -4.47
C LEU A 247 11.81 -6.96 -4.64
N LEU A 248 11.64 -5.67 -4.84
CA LEU A 248 12.70 -4.66 -4.90
C LEU A 248 12.60 -3.73 -3.68
N VAL A 249 13.73 -3.24 -3.17
CA VAL A 249 13.76 -2.35 -1.99
C VAL A 249 14.67 -1.15 -2.22
N ALA A 250 14.14 0.05 -1.98
CA ALA A 250 14.88 1.30 -1.96
C ALA A 250 14.61 2.07 -0.66
N ARG A 251 15.48 3.02 -0.32
CA ARG A 251 15.26 3.92 0.82
C ARG A 251 15.83 5.32 0.60
N VAL A 252 15.30 6.28 1.36
CA VAL A 252 15.76 7.67 1.40
C VAL A 252 15.41 8.30 2.75
N GLN A 253 16.06 9.41 3.11
CA GLN A 253 15.64 10.20 4.27
C GLN A 253 14.42 11.07 3.93
N PRO A 254 13.50 11.33 4.89
CA PRO A 254 12.31 12.15 4.65
C PRO A 254 12.55 13.53 4.02
N LYS A 255 13.61 14.23 4.44
CA LYS A 255 13.95 15.57 3.93
C LYS A 255 14.43 15.56 2.48
N ASP A 256 14.92 14.41 2.00
CA ASP A 256 15.56 14.24 0.70
C ASP A 256 14.63 13.50 -0.29
N TYR A 257 13.36 13.30 0.05
CA TYR A 257 12.45 12.42 -0.69
C TYR A 257 12.26 12.81 -2.17
N GLU A 258 12.28 14.11 -2.48
CA GLU A 258 12.19 14.65 -3.84
C GLU A 258 13.56 14.74 -4.57
N ASP A 259 14.69 14.54 -3.87
CA ASP A 259 16.04 14.52 -4.47
C ASP A 259 16.46 13.09 -4.82
N PHE A 260 16.17 12.70 -6.07
CA PHE A 260 16.44 11.35 -6.57
C PHE A 260 17.92 10.93 -6.54
N THR A 261 18.87 11.87 -6.36
CA THR A 261 20.31 11.55 -6.21
C THR A 261 20.66 11.01 -4.81
N LYS A 262 19.77 11.22 -3.83
CA LYS A 262 19.94 10.75 -2.44
C LYS A 262 19.38 9.37 -2.19
N TRP A 263 18.61 8.83 -3.14
CA TRP A 263 18.02 7.51 -3.02
C TRP A 263 19.08 6.42 -3.01
N ARG A 264 18.79 5.36 -2.27
CA ARG A 264 19.63 4.17 -2.17
C ARG A 264 18.83 2.92 -2.48
N TYR A 265 19.40 2.04 -3.27
CA TYR A 265 18.78 0.82 -3.78
C TYR A 265 19.50 -0.39 -3.20
N TRP A 266 18.77 -1.33 -2.63
CA TRP A 266 19.37 -2.51 -2.00
C TRP A 266 19.88 -3.49 -3.06
N ASP A 267 21.18 -3.75 -3.08
CA ASP A 267 21.80 -4.69 -4.03
C ASP A 267 21.93 -6.13 -3.47
N GLY A 268 21.29 -6.40 -2.34
CA GLY A 268 21.40 -7.68 -1.63
C GLY A 268 22.51 -7.72 -0.60
N THR A 269 23.47 -6.80 -0.67
CA THR A 269 24.62 -6.71 0.25
C THR A 269 24.81 -5.33 0.86
N ALA A 270 24.56 -4.28 0.08
CA ALA A 270 24.79 -2.90 0.42
C ALA A 270 23.74 -1.98 -0.24
N TRP A 271 23.74 -0.72 0.22
CA TRP A 271 22.89 0.33 -0.30
C TRP A 271 23.59 1.07 -1.43
N ASN A 272 23.16 0.84 -2.67
CA ASN A 272 23.75 1.37 -3.88
C ASN A 272 23.09 2.68 -4.35
N THR A 273 23.79 3.49 -5.14
CA THR A 273 23.23 4.72 -5.75
C THR A 273 22.62 4.48 -7.12
N ASP A 274 22.97 3.38 -7.78
CA ASP A 274 22.49 3.01 -9.11
C ASP A 274 21.31 2.04 -8.99
N ILE A 275 20.14 2.45 -9.48
CA ILE A 275 18.93 1.63 -9.45
C ILE A 275 19.08 0.34 -10.26
N ASN A 276 19.93 0.32 -11.28
CA ASN A 276 20.12 -0.88 -12.12
C ASN A 276 20.85 -2.00 -11.38
N LYS A 277 21.42 -1.73 -10.20
CA LYS A 277 22.05 -2.72 -9.32
C LYS A 277 21.10 -3.28 -8.26
N ILE A 278 19.85 -2.82 -8.22
CA ILE A 278 18.87 -3.31 -7.26
C ILE A 278 18.66 -4.81 -7.41
N ALA A 279 18.70 -5.53 -6.30
CA ALA A 279 18.56 -6.98 -6.28
C ALA A 279 17.10 -7.40 -6.03
N ASP A 280 16.78 -8.58 -6.54
CA ASP A 280 15.56 -9.30 -6.21
C ASP A 280 15.72 -9.89 -4.80
N VAL A 281 14.93 -9.44 -3.83
CA VAL A 281 15.11 -9.79 -2.40
C VAL A 281 14.28 -11.02 -1.97
N THR A 282 13.16 -11.24 -2.65
CA THR A 282 12.31 -12.43 -2.53
C THR A 282 11.46 -12.53 -3.80
N ASP A 283 10.67 -13.60 -3.95
CA ASP A 283 9.82 -13.88 -5.10
C ASP A 283 8.35 -14.14 -4.74
N ARG A 284 7.54 -14.29 -5.80
CA ARG A 284 6.11 -14.67 -5.76
C ARG A 284 5.22 -13.68 -5.03
N VAL A 285 5.63 -12.40 -4.98
CA VAL A 285 4.83 -11.32 -4.38
C VAL A 285 3.81 -10.76 -5.38
N SER A 286 2.76 -10.11 -4.89
CA SER A 286 1.85 -9.34 -5.73
C SER A 286 2.37 -7.93 -5.98
N HIS A 287 1.84 -7.27 -7.01
CA HIS A 287 2.21 -5.89 -7.34
C HIS A 287 1.83 -4.90 -6.23
N GLU A 288 0.70 -5.16 -5.56
CA GLU A 288 0.34 -4.48 -4.32
C GLU A 288 0.72 -5.39 -3.14
N LEU A 289 1.38 -4.84 -2.13
CA LEU A 289 1.88 -5.56 -0.95
C LEU A 289 1.99 -4.60 0.23
N SER A 290 2.43 -5.08 1.39
CA SER A 290 2.77 -4.20 2.52
C SER A 290 3.88 -4.78 3.38
N VAL A 291 4.73 -3.92 3.96
CA VAL A 291 5.68 -4.30 5.00
C VAL A 291 5.33 -3.59 6.30
N THR A 292 5.14 -4.36 7.38
CA THR A 292 4.72 -3.83 8.69
C THR A 292 5.60 -4.39 9.80
N PRO A 293 6.07 -3.58 10.76
CA PRO A 293 6.79 -4.09 11.91
C PRO A 293 5.85 -4.82 12.88
N LEU A 294 6.30 -5.94 13.43
CA LEU A 294 5.63 -6.73 14.45
C LEU A 294 6.15 -6.35 15.85
N ALA A 295 5.32 -6.58 16.87
CA ALA A 295 5.66 -6.31 18.27
C ALA A 295 6.88 -7.12 18.79
N ASP A 296 7.24 -8.22 18.12
CA ASP A 296 8.38 -9.06 18.48
C ASP A 296 9.70 -8.67 17.78
N GLY A 297 9.70 -7.54 17.07
CA GLY A 297 10.87 -6.98 16.38
C GLY A 297 11.10 -7.54 14.99
N ARG A 298 10.27 -8.46 14.49
CA ARG A 298 10.28 -8.87 13.08
C ARG A 298 9.48 -7.89 12.21
N TYR A 299 9.59 -8.05 10.90
CA TYR A 299 8.77 -7.41 9.88
C TYR A 299 7.95 -8.47 9.17
N ILE A 300 6.69 -8.16 8.89
CA ILE A 300 5.81 -9.00 8.07
C ILE A 300 5.60 -8.35 6.72
N LEU A 301 5.90 -9.09 5.65
CA LEU A 301 5.58 -8.78 4.27
C LEU A 301 4.29 -9.51 3.91
N ILE A 302 3.19 -8.80 3.64
CA ILE A 302 1.90 -9.36 3.23
C ILE A 302 1.72 -9.16 1.72
N PHE A 303 1.27 -10.20 1.03
CA PHE A 303 1.05 -10.21 -0.42
C PHE A 303 0.05 -11.28 -0.84
N GLN A 304 -0.48 -11.18 -2.06
CA GLN A 304 -1.13 -12.30 -2.74
C GLN A 304 -0.06 -13.19 -3.39
N GLU A 305 -0.04 -14.47 -3.05
CA GLU A 305 0.91 -15.43 -3.64
C GLU A 305 0.74 -15.48 -5.16
N ASP A 306 1.85 -15.35 -5.89
CA ASP A 306 1.92 -15.31 -7.36
C ASP A 306 1.17 -14.14 -8.01
N GLY A 307 0.82 -13.10 -7.26
CA GLY A 307 0.12 -11.93 -7.77
C GLY A 307 -1.39 -12.12 -7.93
N ILE A 308 -1.79 -13.21 -8.60
CA ILE A 308 -3.17 -13.65 -8.75
C ILE A 308 -3.22 -15.11 -8.31
N GLY A 309 -3.97 -15.40 -7.25
CA GLY A 309 -3.98 -16.72 -6.64
C GLY A 309 -4.76 -16.75 -5.34
N ASN A 310 -5.19 -17.92 -4.89
CA ASN A 310 -6.16 -18.01 -3.78
C ASN A 310 -5.56 -17.72 -2.40
N ASN A 311 -4.23 -17.66 -2.25
CA ASN A 311 -3.59 -17.58 -0.94
C ASN A 311 -3.11 -16.17 -0.65
N VAL A 312 -3.68 -15.55 0.39
CA VAL A 312 -3.06 -14.42 1.06
C VAL A 312 -1.93 -14.98 1.90
N SER A 313 -0.73 -14.47 1.69
CA SER A 313 0.49 -15.05 2.23
C SER A 313 1.36 -13.98 2.88
N ALA A 314 2.24 -14.45 3.76
CA ALA A 314 3.24 -13.64 4.43
C ALA A 314 4.65 -14.19 4.23
N ARG A 315 5.63 -13.31 4.41
CA ARG A 315 7.00 -13.68 4.75
C ARG A 315 7.48 -12.82 5.91
N LEU A 316 8.43 -13.34 6.68
CA LEU A 316 9.00 -12.64 7.84
C LEU A 316 10.44 -12.23 7.57
N SER A 317 10.89 -11.14 8.18
CA SER A 317 12.28 -10.68 8.15
C SER A 317 12.66 -10.04 9.48
N THR A 318 13.95 -10.02 9.84
CA THR A 318 14.48 -9.27 10.98
C THR A 318 14.84 -7.82 10.62
N THR A 319 14.87 -7.48 9.34
CA THR A 319 15.09 -6.12 8.82
C THR A 319 13.95 -5.71 7.87
N PRO A 320 13.74 -4.41 7.62
CA PRO A 320 12.73 -3.98 6.64
C PRO A 320 13.11 -4.31 5.18
N TYR A 321 14.33 -4.79 4.91
CA TYR A 321 14.85 -5.03 3.55
C TYR A 321 15.32 -6.48 3.32
N GLY A 322 14.96 -7.40 4.22
CA GLY A 322 15.29 -8.82 4.11
C GLY A 322 16.60 -9.24 4.81
N PRO A 323 17.01 -10.51 4.67
CA PRO A 323 16.35 -11.55 3.88
C PRO A 323 14.96 -11.92 4.42
N PHE A 324 14.04 -12.23 3.50
CA PHE A 324 12.70 -12.70 3.86
C PHE A 324 12.66 -14.23 3.91
N GLY A 325 12.01 -14.77 4.95
CA GLY A 325 11.82 -16.20 5.15
C GLY A 325 10.92 -16.88 4.11
N PRO A 326 10.61 -18.18 4.30
CA PRO A 326 9.69 -18.89 3.42
C PRO A 326 8.27 -18.33 3.47
N VAL A 327 7.47 -18.67 2.45
CA VAL A 327 6.05 -18.31 2.38
C VAL A 327 5.28 -18.97 3.52
N ILE A 328 4.54 -18.16 4.29
CA ILE A 328 3.57 -18.59 5.30
C ILE A 328 2.19 -18.29 4.75
N LYS A 329 1.37 -19.32 4.52
CA LYS A 329 -0.02 -19.13 4.07
C LYS A 329 -0.87 -18.66 5.23
N LEU A 330 -1.50 -17.50 5.07
CA LEU A 330 -2.31 -16.89 6.11
C LEU A 330 -3.79 -17.21 5.93
N TYR A 331 -4.29 -17.09 4.71
CA TYR A 331 -5.71 -17.26 4.39
C TYR A 331 -5.90 -17.76 2.96
N GLU A 332 -6.74 -18.79 2.80
CA GLU A 332 -7.21 -19.22 1.48
C GLU A 332 -8.55 -18.56 1.18
N THR A 333 -8.58 -17.69 0.19
CA THR A 333 -9.79 -17.03 -0.29
C THR A 333 -10.79 -18.03 -0.87
N THR A 334 -12.06 -17.67 -0.83
CA THR A 334 -13.19 -18.52 -1.26
C THR A 334 -13.91 -17.99 -2.50
N VAL A 335 -13.45 -16.87 -3.08
CA VAL A 335 -14.16 -16.16 -4.15
C VAL A 335 -14.30 -16.98 -5.43
N ASN A 336 -13.32 -17.84 -5.73
CA ASN A 336 -13.38 -18.78 -6.85
C ASN A 336 -14.41 -19.90 -6.64
N LYS A 337 -14.81 -20.17 -5.38
CA LYS A 337 -15.92 -21.09 -5.03
C LYS A 337 -17.27 -20.39 -5.17
N GLU A 338 -17.34 -19.07 -4.96
CA GLU A 338 -18.53 -18.26 -5.25
C GLU A 338 -18.82 -18.23 -6.75
N ASN A 339 -17.78 -18.00 -7.57
CA ASN A 339 -17.83 -18.09 -9.02
C ASN A 339 -16.45 -18.44 -9.56
N LYS A 340 -16.35 -19.48 -10.40
CA LYS A 340 -15.08 -19.95 -10.98
C LYS A 340 -14.37 -18.90 -11.83
N ASN A 341 -15.08 -17.88 -12.30
CA ASN A 341 -14.50 -16.76 -13.04
C ASN A 341 -13.75 -15.77 -12.14
N PHE A 342 -14.01 -15.77 -10.82
CA PHE A 342 -13.46 -14.77 -9.91
C PHE A 342 -12.04 -15.11 -9.49
N LEU A 343 -11.19 -14.08 -9.52
CA LEU A 343 -9.77 -14.16 -9.29
C LEU A 343 -9.37 -13.21 -8.15
N PRO A 344 -8.91 -13.73 -7.01
CA PRO A 344 -8.33 -12.94 -5.93
C PRO A 344 -6.92 -12.47 -6.30
N TYR A 345 -6.59 -11.23 -5.97
CA TYR A 345 -5.29 -10.62 -6.27
C TYR A 345 -4.92 -9.49 -5.32
N ASN A 346 -3.64 -9.09 -5.33
CA ASN A 346 -3.13 -7.86 -4.72
C ASN A 346 -3.49 -7.65 -3.23
N ALA A 347 -3.15 -8.64 -2.40
CA ALA A 347 -3.38 -8.57 -0.96
C ALA A 347 -2.35 -7.69 -0.24
N LYS A 348 -2.79 -6.91 0.74
CA LYS A 348 -1.94 -6.00 1.54
C LYS A 348 -2.57 -5.65 2.88
N ALA A 349 -1.75 -5.25 3.84
CA ALA A 349 -2.20 -4.85 5.17
C ALA A 349 -2.55 -3.36 5.28
N HIS A 350 -3.39 -3.04 6.26
CA HIS A 350 -3.82 -1.70 6.64
C HIS A 350 -3.53 -1.47 8.14
N PRO A 351 -2.27 -1.35 8.53
CA PRO A 351 -1.90 -1.35 9.95
C PRO A 351 -2.51 -0.16 10.70
N ASN A 352 -2.63 1.02 10.09
CA ASN A 352 -3.30 2.18 10.69
C ASN A 352 -4.81 1.97 10.93
N LEU A 353 -5.47 1.10 10.15
CA LEU A 353 -6.89 0.76 10.31
C LEU A 353 -7.12 -0.45 11.24
N SER A 354 -6.04 -1.10 11.66
CA SER A 354 -6.09 -2.29 12.51
C SER A 354 -6.25 -1.91 13.98
N LYS A 355 -6.91 -2.77 14.77
CA LYS A 355 -6.88 -2.61 16.24
C LYS A 355 -5.51 -3.05 16.79
N PRO A 356 -5.13 -2.67 18.02
CA PRO A 356 -3.93 -3.21 18.66
C PRO A 356 -3.96 -4.74 18.71
N GLY A 357 -2.82 -5.39 18.40
CA GLY A 357 -2.68 -6.85 18.43
C GLY A 357 -3.19 -7.59 17.18
N GLU A 358 -3.77 -6.87 16.21
CA GLU A 358 -4.24 -7.43 14.95
C GLU A 358 -3.71 -6.67 13.74
N LEU A 359 -3.86 -7.29 12.57
CA LEU A 359 -3.57 -6.70 11.27
C LEU A 359 -4.76 -6.96 10.33
N LEU A 360 -5.39 -5.89 9.88
CA LEU A 360 -6.41 -5.91 8.85
C LEU A 360 -5.72 -6.05 7.49
N VAL A 361 -6.17 -7.00 6.68
CA VAL A 361 -5.63 -7.27 5.34
C VAL A 361 -6.77 -7.24 4.34
N SER A 362 -6.58 -6.51 3.24
CA SER A 362 -7.48 -6.58 2.09
C SER A 362 -6.89 -7.43 0.97
N TYR A 363 -7.75 -7.93 0.10
CA TYR A 363 -7.41 -8.40 -1.24
C TYR A 363 -8.50 -7.97 -2.23
N ASN A 364 -8.11 -7.78 -3.49
CA ASN A 364 -9.00 -7.40 -4.58
C ASN A 364 -9.56 -8.65 -5.26
N VAL A 365 -10.66 -8.50 -6.01
CA VAL A 365 -11.28 -9.58 -6.78
C VAL A 365 -11.58 -9.06 -8.18
N ILE A 366 -11.05 -9.71 -9.20
CA ILE A 366 -11.35 -9.44 -10.62
C ILE A 366 -12.04 -10.68 -11.20
N SER A 367 -12.43 -10.66 -12.48
CA SER A 367 -12.87 -11.86 -13.17
C SER A 367 -12.21 -12.02 -14.55
N PHE A 368 -12.11 -13.26 -15.04
CA PHE A 368 -11.57 -13.55 -16.37
C PHE A 368 -12.32 -12.82 -17.48
N ASP A 369 -13.65 -12.77 -17.39
CA ASP A 369 -14.55 -12.10 -18.35
C ASP A 369 -15.16 -10.83 -17.73
N PHE A 370 -14.27 -9.96 -17.26
CA PHE A 370 -14.58 -8.80 -16.41
C PHE A 370 -15.81 -8.02 -16.87
N TYR A 371 -15.87 -7.61 -18.14
CA TYR A 371 -16.95 -6.75 -18.63
C TYR A 371 -18.31 -7.44 -18.70
N ASN A 372 -18.35 -8.76 -18.95
CA ASN A 372 -19.61 -9.51 -18.95
C ASN A 372 -20.03 -9.90 -17.54
N ASP A 373 -19.09 -10.34 -16.70
CA ASP A 373 -19.35 -10.65 -15.31
C ASP A 373 -19.79 -9.40 -14.53
N MET A 374 -19.30 -8.20 -14.87
CA MET A 374 -19.77 -6.95 -14.27
C MET A 374 -21.27 -6.72 -14.48
N LYS A 375 -21.83 -7.14 -15.61
CA LYS A 375 -23.27 -6.98 -15.92
C LYS A 375 -24.15 -7.92 -15.10
N ILE A 376 -23.59 -9.06 -14.68
CA ILE A 376 -24.31 -10.14 -13.98
C ILE A 376 -24.07 -10.07 -12.47
N TYR A 377 -22.83 -9.77 -12.07
CA TYR A 377 -22.31 -9.76 -10.71
C TYR A 377 -21.61 -8.43 -10.40
N PRO A 378 -22.30 -7.28 -10.41
CA PRO A 378 -21.66 -5.95 -10.29
C PRO A 378 -20.97 -5.69 -8.93
N GLN A 379 -21.10 -6.63 -7.97
CA GLN A 379 -20.52 -6.56 -6.64
C GLN A 379 -19.24 -7.42 -6.48
N HIS A 380 -18.74 -8.03 -7.56
CA HIS A 380 -17.54 -8.86 -7.48
C HIS A 380 -16.29 -7.98 -7.32
N TYR A 381 -16.14 -6.95 -8.15
CA TYR A 381 -14.97 -6.06 -8.27
C TYR A 381 -14.85 -5.04 -7.14
N ARG A 382 -14.59 -5.50 -5.93
CA ARG A 382 -14.40 -4.68 -4.73
C ARG A 382 -13.53 -5.43 -3.73
N PRO A 383 -12.85 -4.76 -2.79
CA PRO A 383 -12.02 -5.45 -1.81
C PRO A 383 -12.83 -6.36 -0.89
N ARG A 384 -12.16 -7.41 -0.42
CA ARG A 384 -12.56 -8.28 0.70
C ARG A 384 -11.52 -8.15 1.80
N PHE A 385 -11.93 -8.30 3.05
CA PHE A 385 -11.07 -8.09 4.20
C PHE A 385 -11.04 -9.31 5.12
N VAL A 386 -9.85 -9.59 5.63
CA VAL A 386 -9.60 -10.55 6.71
C VAL A 386 -8.83 -9.87 7.83
N ARG A 387 -8.91 -10.43 9.02
CA ARG A 387 -8.21 -9.97 10.21
C ARG A 387 -7.28 -11.07 10.69
N LEU A 388 -6.00 -10.72 10.80
CA LEU A 388 -4.98 -11.54 11.45
C LEU A 388 -4.87 -11.09 12.90
N LYS A 389 -5.07 -11.98 13.86
CA LYS A 389 -4.79 -11.71 15.28
C LYS A 389 -3.53 -12.45 15.66
N PHE A 390 -2.53 -11.74 16.17
CA PHE A 390 -1.28 -12.36 16.61
C PHE A 390 -1.46 -12.95 18.00
N GLY A 391 -0.95 -14.16 18.22
CA GLY A 391 -0.98 -14.77 19.55
C GLY A 391 -0.06 -14.04 20.52
N ASP A 392 -0.44 -13.99 21.79
CA ASP A 392 0.45 -13.53 22.86
C ASP A 392 1.71 -14.42 22.94
N LYS A 393 2.83 -13.83 23.35
CA LYS A 393 4.09 -14.54 23.57
C LYS A 393 4.04 -15.40 24.83
#